data_AF-A0A1G8X7T4-F1
#
_entry.id   AF-A0A1G8X7T4-F1
#
_cell.length_a   1.000
_cell.length_b   1.000
_cell.length_c   1.000
_cell.angle_alpha   90.00
_cell.angle_beta   90.00
_cell.angle_gamma   90.00
#
_symmetry.space_group_name_H-M   'P 1'
#
loop_
_entity.id
_entity.type
_entity.pdbx_description
1 polymer ?
#
loop_
_entity_poly.entity_id
_entity_poly.type
_entity_poly.pdbx_seq_one_letter_code
_entity_poly.pdbx_strand_id
1 'polypeptide(L)'
;MGKHEALRQQIDQIDRELVQLFEKRMEVSTEIAAYKLANDIPVLDAEREKTVINKNISYLHDRTLDSYVSEFSKHLMELSRARQKECLHTQHSKMS
;
A
#
# COMPACT_ATOMS: atom_id res chain seq x y z
N MET A 1 -32.97 10.88 -9.28
CA MET A 1 -31.62 10.30 -9.48
C MET A 1 -31.77 8.83 -9.81
N GLY A 2 -31.15 8.33 -10.89
CA GLY A 2 -31.28 6.92 -11.30
C GLY A 2 -30.40 5.99 -10.47
N LYS A 3 -30.77 4.70 -10.38
CA LYS A 3 -30.00 3.66 -9.64
C LYS A 3 -28.52 3.62 -10.07
N HIS A 4 -28.25 3.74 -11.37
CA HIS A 4 -26.89 3.76 -11.91
C HIS A 4 -26.05 4.93 -11.37
N GLU A 5 -26.64 6.12 -11.30
CA GLU A 5 -25.95 7.32 -10.79
C GLU A 5 -25.65 7.19 -9.29
N ALA A 6 -26.62 6.70 -8.51
CA ALA A 6 -26.43 6.49 -7.08
C ALA A 6 -25.32 5.46 -6.77
N LEU A 7 -25.14 4.44 -7.62
CA LEU A 7 -24.05 3.48 -7.48
C LEU A 7 -22.68 4.10 -7.80
N ARG A 8 -22.61 5.00 -8.79
CA ARG A 8 -21.36 5.72 -9.10
C ARG A 8 -20.94 6.64 -7.97
N GLN A 9 -21.90 7.35 -7.37
CA GLN A 9 -21.60 8.18 -6.21
C GLN A 9 -21.10 7.38 -5.00
N GLN A 10 -21.59 6.15 -4.83
CA GLN A 10 -21.06 5.25 -3.79
C GLN A 10 -19.62 4.85 -4.10
N ILE A 11 -19.29 4.54 -5.36
CA ILE A 11 -17.91 4.28 -5.77
C ILE A 11 -17.03 5.51 -5.52
N ASP A 12 -17.48 6.71 -5.92
CA ASP A 12 -16.71 7.95 -5.72
C ASP A 12 -16.40 8.20 -4.24
N GLN A 13 -17.34 7.85 -3.34
CA GLN A 13 -17.12 7.96 -1.90
C GLN A 13 -16.12 6.93 -1.39
N ILE A 14 -16.24 5.67 -1.83
CA ILE A 14 -15.27 4.61 -1.49
C ILE A 14 -13.88 4.97 -1.98
N ASP A 15 -13.75 5.49 -3.20
CA ASP A 15 -12.47 5.88 -3.79
C ASP A 15 -11.77 6.99 -2.99
N ARG A 16 -12.53 7.96 -2.46
CA ARG A 16 -11.98 8.98 -1.56
C ARG A 16 -11.40 8.37 -0.30
N GLU A 17 -12.10 7.41 0.30
CA GLU A 17 -11.62 6.71 1.51
C GLU A 17 -10.40 5.84 1.20
N LEU A 18 -10.38 5.17 0.04
CA LEU A 18 -9.22 4.40 -0.42
C LEU A 18 -7.98 5.28 -0.60
N VAL A 19 -8.11 6.48 -1.18
CA VAL A 19 -6.99 7.43 -1.32
C VAL A 19 -6.47 7.86 0.06
N GLN A 20 -7.36 8.21 1.00
CA GLN A 20 -6.94 8.60 2.35
C GLN A 20 -6.20 7.46 3.08
N LEU A 21 -6.69 6.23 2.96
CA LEU A 21 -6.03 5.04 3.53
C LEU A 21 -4.70 4.74 2.84
N PHE A 22 -4.62 4.95 1.53
CA PHE A 22 -3.40 4.80 0.75
C PHE A 22 -2.32 5.79 1.20
N GLU A 23 -2.65 7.07 1.33
CA GLU A 23 -1.72 8.11 1.81
C GLU A 23 -1.17 7.76 3.19
N LYS A 24 -2.06 7.46 4.15
CA LYS A 24 -1.66 7.03 5.50
C LYS A 24 -0.75 5.80 5.47
N ARG A 25 -1.03 4.82 4.61
CA ARG A 25 -0.19 3.63 4.46
C ARG A 25 1.20 3.99 3.92
N MET A 26 1.30 4.96 3.00
CA MET A 26 2.58 5.40 2.42
C MET A 26 3.45 6.13 3.44
N GLU A 27 2.85 6.95 4.30
CA GLU A 27 3.55 7.60 5.43
C GLU A 27 4.19 6.54 6.34
N VAL A 28 3.38 5.62 6.87
CA VAL A 28 3.86 4.53 7.75
C VAL A 28 4.91 3.67 7.05
N SER A 29 4.72 3.38 5.76
CA SER A 29 5.67 2.58 5.00
C SER A 29 7.01 3.29 4.81
N THR A 30 7.01 4.62 4.69
CA THR A 30 8.22 5.43 4.60
C THR A 30 8.97 5.45 5.93
N GLU A 31 8.26 5.58 7.06
CA GLU A 31 8.85 5.49 8.40
C GLU A 31 9.51 4.12 8.65
N ILE A 32 8.84 3.02 8.27
CA ILE A 32 9.42 1.67 8.37
C ILE A 32 10.72 1.56 7.55
N ALA A 33 10.77 2.15 6.36
CA ALA A 33 11.98 2.12 5.54
C ALA A 33 13.13 2.93 6.17
N ALA A 34 12.83 4.11 6.72
CA ALA A 34 13.81 4.92 7.45
C ALA A 34 14.35 4.17 8.68
N TYR A 35 13.47 3.52 9.45
CA TYR A 35 13.86 2.68 10.58
C TYR A 35 14.78 1.53 10.15
N LYS A 36 14.39 0.79 9.09
CA LYS A 36 15.19 -0.32 8.58
C LYS A 36 16.59 0.14 8.14
N LEU A 37 16.67 1.26 7.43
CA LEU A 37 17.94 1.84 6.99
C LEU A 37 18.83 2.23 8.17
N ALA A 38 18.27 2.86 9.20
CA ALA A 38 19.01 3.27 10.39
C ALA A 38 19.52 2.07 11.23
N ASN A 39 18.99 0.87 11.02
CA ASN A 39 19.33 -0.35 11.75
C ASN A 39 19.99 -1.42 10.85
N ASP A 40 20.44 -1.06 9.64
CA ASP A 40 21.05 -1.97 8.66
C ASP A 40 20.18 -3.21 8.29
N ILE A 41 18.85 -3.06 8.37
CA ILE A 41 17.88 -4.11 8.02
C ILE A 41 17.53 -4.00 6.53
N PRO A 42 17.51 -5.12 5.78
CA PRO A 42 17.05 -5.12 4.39
C PRO A 42 15.62 -4.57 4.24
N VAL A 43 15.46 -3.61 3.33
CA VAL A 43 14.15 -3.01 3.02
C VAL A 43 13.20 -4.05 2.44
N LEU A 44 13.70 -4.90 1.53
CA LEU A 44 12.96 -6.01 0.95
C LEU A 44 12.93 -7.23 1.88
N ASP A 45 11.73 -7.71 2.18
CA ASP A 45 11.50 -8.90 3.00
C ASP A 45 10.35 -9.73 2.39
N ALA A 46 10.71 -10.72 1.57
CA ALA A 46 9.75 -11.52 0.81
C ALA A 46 8.81 -12.34 1.70
N GLU A 47 9.29 -12.83 2.85
CA GLU A 47 8.45 -13.57 3.80
C GLU A 47 7.43 -12.66 4.48
N ARG A 48 7.84 -11.42 4.78
CA ARG A 48 6.91 -10.40 5.29
C ARG A 48 5.84 -10.06 4.25
N GLU A 49 6.20 -9.92 2.98
CA GLU A 49 5.26 -9.62 1.89
C GLU A 49 4.23 -10.73 1.70
N LYS A 50 4.68 -11.99 1.68
CA LYS A 50 3.80 -13.16 1.64
C LYS A 50 2.83 -13.17 2.82
N THR A 51 3.32 -12.84 4.01
CA THR A 51 2.50 -12.71 5.22
C THR A 51 1.45 -11.60 5.10
N VAL A 52 1.78 -10.43 4.55
CA VAL A 52 0.80 -9.35 4.29
C VAL A 52 -0.30 -9.85 3.37
N ILE A 53 0.08 -10.47 2.24
CA ILE A 53 -0.88 -10.93 1.22
C ILE A 53 -1.85 -11.95 1.83
N ASN A 54 -1.34 -12.98 2.50
CA ASN A 54 -2.17 -14.00 3.12
C ASN A 54 -3.11 -13.40 4.18
N LYS A 55 -2.63 -12.43 4.96
CA LYS A 55 -3.45 -11.73 5.95
C LYS A 55 -4.56 -10.91 5.28
N ASN A 56 -4.26 -10.19 4.22
CA ASN A 56 -5.24 -9.40 3.49
C ASN A 56 -6.32 -10.29 2.85
N ILE A 57 -5.92 -11.42 2.27
CA ILE A 57 -6.85 -12.44 1.75
C ILE A 57 -7.72 -12.99 2.88
N SER A 58 -7.18 -13.21 4.09
CA SER A 58 -7.95 -13.72 5.22
C SER A 58 -9.06 -12.77 5.71
N TYR A 59 -9.00 -11.48 5.35
CA TYR A 59 -10.06 -10.52 5.67
C TYR A 59 -11.25 -10.57 4.70
N LEU A 60 -11.13 -11.28 3.58
CA LEU A 60 -12.23 -11.45 2.63
C LEU A 60 -13.27 -12.43 3.15
N HIS A 61 -14.53 -12.01 3.10
CA HIS A 61 -15.67 -12.92 3.21
C HIS A 61 -15.95 -13.63 1.88
N ASP A 62 -15.82 -12.93 0.76
CA ASP A 62 -15.98 -13.48 -0.59
C ASP A 62 -14.64 -13.98 -1.13
N ARG A 63 -14.49 -15.31 -1.17
CA ARG A 63 -13.26 -15.97 -1.63
C ARG A 63 -13.05 -15.93 -3.14
N THR A 64 -14.05 -15.50 -3.92
CA THR A 64 -13.87 -15.27 -5.35
C THR A 64 -12.95 -14.08 -5.64
N LEU A 65 -12.70 -13.24 -4.62
CA LEU A 65 -11.85 -12.05 -4.71
C LEU A 65 -10.38 -12.30 -4.31
N ASP A 66 -10.01 -13.52 -3.94
CA ASP A 66 -8.68 -13.86 -3.41
C ASP A 66 -7.54 -13.43 -4.34
N SER A 67 -7.65 -13.73 -5.64
CA SER A 67 -6.63 -13.36 -6.65
C SER A 67 -6.51 -11.84 -6.79
N TYR A 68 -7.64 -11.13 -6.80
CA TYR A 68 -7.67 -9.68 -6.95
C TYR A 68 -7.02 -8.98 -5.75
N VAL A 69 -7.31 -9.41 -4.52
CA VAL A 69 -6.66 -8.83 -3.32
C VAL A 69 -5.18 -9.19 -3.25
N SER A 70 -4.79 -10.38 -3.71
CA SER A 70 -3.39 -10.77 -3.83
C SER A 70 -2.63 -9.83 -4.76
N GLU A 71 -3.15 -9.58 -5.96
CA GLU A 71 -2.55 -8.69 -6.94
C GLU A 71 -2.54 -7.24 -6.46
N PHE A 72 -3.65 -6.74 -5.91
CA PHE A 72 -3.72 -5.40 -5.32
C PHE A 72 -2.66 -5.21 -4.23
N SER A 73 -2.53 -6.18 -3.33
CA SER A 73 -1.55 -6.11 -2.23
C SER A 73 -0.11 -6.08 -2.75
N LYS A 74 0.21 -6.84 -3.79
CA LYS A 74 1.54 -6.83 -4.45
C LYS A 74 1.85 -5.46 -5.06
N HIS A 75 0.96 -4.93 -5.89
CA HIS A 75 1.13 -3.61 -6.51
C HIS A 75 1.25 -2.50 -5.46
N LEU A 76 0.45 -2.57 -4.40
CA LEU A 76 0.51 -1.61 -3.31
C LEU A 76 1.89 -1.62 -2.61
N MET A 77 2.48 -2.80 -2.41
CA MET A 77 3.84 -2.93 -1.85
C MET A 77 4.91 -2.44 -2.84
N GLU A 78 4.76 -2.71 -4.13
CA GLU A 78 5.64 -2.17 -5.19
C GLU A 78 5.67 -0.65 -5.19
N LEU A 79 4.50 0.00 -5.19
CA LEU A 79 4.38 1.47 -5.11
C LEU A 79 5.03 2.03 -3.84
N SER A 80 4.90 1.31 -2.72
CA SER A 80 5.55 1.71 -1.46
C SER A 80 7.06 1.74 -1.58
N ARG A 81 7.64 0.68 -2.16
CA ARG A 81 9.10 0.60 -2.38
C ARG A 81 9.57 1.68 -3.35
N ALA A 82 8.80 1.98 -4.39
CA ALA A 82 9.11 3.08 -5.31
C ALA A 82 9.15 4.43 -4.57
N ARG A 83 8.12 4.73 -3.79
CA ARG A 83 8.05 5.96 -2.98
C ARG A 83 9.19 6.08 -1.97
N GLN A 84 9.49 4.99 -1.26
CA GLN A 84 10.62 4.94 -0.31
C GLN A 84 11.95 5.26 -1.00
N LYS A 85 12.20 4.68 -2.18
CA LYS A 85 13.42 4.95 -2.96
C LYS A 85 13.52 6.43 -3.33
N GLU A 86 12.44 7.07 -3.76
CA GLU A 86 12.43 8.51 -4.06
C GLU A 86 12.78 9.35 -2.83
N CYS A 87 12.16 9.05 -1.68
CA CYS A 87 12.41 9.76 -0.43
C CYS A 87 13.87 9.63 0.03
N LEU A 88 14.45 8.43 -0.06
CA LEU A 88 15.84 8.17 0.31
C LEU A 88 16.85 8.89 -0.61
N HIS A 89 16.62 8.90 -1.94
CA HIS A 89 17.47 9.67 -2.86
C HIS A 89 17.41 11.17 -2.59
N THR A 90 16.22 11.69 -2.25
CA THR A 90 16.01 13.11 -1.97
C THR A 90 16.69 13.55 -0.66
N GLN A 91 16.76 12.67 0.35
CA GLN A 91 17.47 12.96 1.60
C GLN A 91 18.99 13.01 1.41
N HIS A 92 19.56 12.17 0.55
CA HIS A 92 20.99 12.23 0.21
C HIS A 92 21.38 13.52 -0.53
N SER A 93 20.53 14.06 -1.40
CA SER A 93 20.81 15.34 -2.10
C SER A 93 20.64 16.60 -1.25
N LYS A 94 20.02 16.51 -0.06
CA LYS A 94 19.86 17.65 0.86
C LYS A 94 20.93 17.69 1.98
N MET A 95 21.71 16.61 2.12
CA MET A 95 22.78 16.48 3.11
C MET A 95 24.19 16.58 2.48
N SER A 96 24.29 16.80 1.17
CA SER A 96 25.49 17.26 0.45
C SER A 96 25.31 18.70 0.02
#